data_AF-A0A1I4WXX4-F1
#
_entry.id   AF-A0A1I4WXX4-F1
#
_cell.length_a   1.000
_cell.length_b   1.000
_cell.length_c   1.000
_cell.angle_alpha   90.00
_cell.angle_beta   90.00
_cell.angle_gamma   90.00
#
_symmetry.space_group_name_H-M   'P 1'
#
loop_
_entity.id
_entity.type
_entity.pdbx_description
1 polymer ?
#
loop_
_entity_poly.entity_id
_entity_poly.type
_entity_poly.pdbx_seq_one_letter_code
_entity_poly.pdbx_strand_id
1 'polypeptide(L)'
;CRDEAAFAMLAGAAPIPASSGRTVRYRLNRSGDRQLNRALHSIVLSRQRYDQATRDYTQRRHTEGKTDREIRRCLKRYTARQLFRQLEASTQGLDEP
;
A
#
# COMPACT_ATOMS: atom_id res chain seq x y z
N CYS A 1 -14.59 -0.98 -6.87
CA CYS A 1 -13.25 -1.30 -7.41
C CYS A 1 -13.28 -2.75 -7.86
N ARG A 2 -12.97 -3.05 -9.13
CA ARG A 2 -13.07 -4.42 -9.66
C ARG A 2 -11.77 -5.24 -9.53
N ASP A 3 -10.69 -4.62 -9.06
CA ASP A 3 -9.39 -5.26 -8.86
C ASP A 3 -8.58 -4.60 -7.72
N GLU A 4 -7.54 -5.31 -7.25
CA GLU A 4 -6.62 -4.84 -6.22
C GLU A 4 -5.95 -3.49 -6.58
N ALA A 5 -5.69 -3.28 -7.87
CA ALA A 5 -5.05 -2.07 -8.36
C ALA A 5 -5.99 -0.85 -8.29
N ALA A 6 -7.26 -0.99 -8.67
CA ALA A 6 -8.26 0.06 -8.49
C ALA A 6 -8.51 0.34 -7.02
N PHE A 7 -8.45 -0.67 -6.14
CA PHE A 7 -8.57 -0.43 -4.70
C PHE A 7 -7.39 0.42 -4.16
N ALA A 8 -6.16 0.12 -4.58
CA ALA A 8 -5.00 0.94 -4.24
C ALA A 8 -5.07 2.36 -4.85
N MET A 9 -5.67 2.51 -6.04
CA MET A 9 -5.94 3.82 -6.65
C MET A 9 -6.98 4.62 -5.86
N LEU A 10 -8.08 3.98 -5.45
CA LEU A 10 -9.13 4.57 -4.61
C LEU A 10 -8.53 5.06 -3.28
N ALA A 11 -7.66 4.27 -2.66
CA ALA A 11 -6.99 4.62 -1.42
C ALA A 11 -5.89 5.69 -1.57
N GLY A 12 -5.61 6.19 -2.78
CA GLY A 12 -4.48 7.10 -3.03
C GLY A 12 -3.10 6.48 -2.75
N ALA A 13 -3.01 5.14 -2.70
CA ALA A 13 -1.78 4.39 -2.41
C ALA A 13 -1.06 3.91 -3.69
N ALA A 14 -1.72 4.01 -4.84
CA ALA A 14 -1.15 3.61 -6.11
C ALA A 14 -0.02 4.55 -6.58
N PRO A 15 1.09 3.99 -7.10
CA PRO A 15 2.19 4.78 -7.63
C PRO A 15 1.78 5.44 -8.94
N ILE A 16 2.01 6.75 -9.06
CA ILE A 16 1.82 7.44 -10.34
C ILE A 16 3.21 7.70 -10.94
N PRO A 17 3.54 7.14 -12.11
CA PRO A 17 4.81 7.40 -12.76
C PRO A 17 4.95 8.89 -13.05
N ALA A 18 6.14 9.42 -12.76
CA ALA A 18 6.50 10.82 -12.94
C ALA A 18 7.85 10.89 -13.65
N SER A 19 7.93 10.21 -14.80
CA SER A 19 9.14 10.14 -15.61
C SER A 19 8.80 10.01 -17.09
N SER A 20 9.45 10.81 -17.92
CA SER A 20 9.43 10.71 -19.39
C SER A 20 10.73 10.08 -19.96
N GLY A 21 11.61 9.53 -19.11
CA GLY A 21 12.92 9.00 -19.51
C GLY A 21 13.47 7.87 -18.61
N ARG A 22 14.80 7.68 -18.58
CA ARG A 22 15.51 6.55 -17.90
C ARG A 22 15.35 6.51 -16.36
N THR A 23 14.88 7.58 -15.72
CA THR A 23 14.76 7.67 -14.26
C THR A 23 13.38 7.25 -13.78
N VAL A 24 13.29 6.17 -13.00
CA VAL A 24 12.00 5.72 -12.44
C VAL A 24 11.68 6.56 -11.20
N ARG A 25 10.83 7.58 -11.35
CA ARG A 25 10.32 8.39 -10.23
C ARG A 25 8.81 8.25 -10.12
N TYR A 26 8.30 8.23 -8.89
CA TYR A 26 6.87 8.15 -8.62
C TYR A 26 6.40 9.38 -7.85
N ARG A 27 5.37 10.07 -8.38
CA ARG A 27 4.73 11.19 -7.67
C ARG A 27 3.75 10.68 -6.62
N LEU A 28 3.48 11.52 -5.62
CA LEU A 28 2.43 11.27 -4.64
C LEU A 28 1.07 11.32 -5.33
N ASN A 29 0.26 10.29 -5.14
CA ASN A 29 -1.16 10.36 -5.49
C ASN A 29 -1.87 11.23 -4.46
N ARG A 30 -2.30 12.43 -4.88
CA ARG A 30 -3.08 13.35 -4.05
C ARG A 30 -4.57 13.11 -4.20
N SER A 31 -5.02 12.28 -5.13
CA SER A 31 -6.43 11.93 -5.30
C SER A 31 -6.78 10.71 -4.46
N GLY A 32 -8.07 10.38 -4.37
CA GLY A 32 -8.59 9.23 -3.64
C GLY A 32 -9.12 9.55 -2.24
N ASP A 33 -9.61 8.52 -1.57
CA ASP A 33 -10.23 8.59 -0.25
C ASP A 33 -9.18 8.86 0.85
N ARG A 34 -9.33 10.00 1.53
CA ARG A 34 -8.45 10.43 2.62
C ARG A 34 -8.60 9.61 3.88
N GLN A 35 -9.81 9.14 4.19
CA GLN A 35 -10.09 8.32 5.37
C GLN A 35 -9.44 6.95 5.19
N LEU A 36 -9.61 6.33 4.01
CA LEU A 36 -8.96 5.07 3.69
C LEU A 36 -7.43 5.18 3.72
N ASN A 37 -6.86 6.24 3.14
CA ASN A 37 -5.41 6.48 3.21
C ASN A 37 -4.90 6.71 4.64
N ARG A 38 -5.71 7.31 5.52
CA ARG A 38 -5.41 7.48 6.94
C ARG A 38 -5.44 6.15 7.68
N ALA A 39 -6.45 5.31 7.44
CA ALA A 39 -6.53 3.96 8.01
C ALA A 39 -5.32 3.11 7.61
N LEU A 40 -4.98 3.09 6.31
CA LEU A 40 -3.77 2.42 5.82
C LEU A 40 -2.49 2.97 6.46
N HIS A 41 -2.43 4.28 6.72
CA HIS A 41 -1.29 4.86 7.41
C HIS A 41 -1.12 4.31 8.82
N SER A 42 -2.20 4.29 9.60
CA SER A 42 -2.19 3.77 10.97
C SER A 42 -1.81 2.29 11.00
N ILE A 43 -2.37 1.47 10.10
CA ILE A 43 -2.02 0.05 9.99
C ILE A 43 -0.52 -0.12 9.72
N VAL A 44 0.04 0.63 8.77
CA VAL A 44 1.47 0.54 8.43
C VAL A 44 2.35 0.96 9.61
N LEU A 45 1.98 2.01 10.35
CA LEU A 45 2.73 2.41 11.55
C LEU A 45 2.70 1.33 12.63
N SER A 46 1.54 0.73 12.89
CA SER A 46 1.41 -0.38 13.83
C SER A 46 2.23 -1.60 13.38
N ARG A 47 2.21 -1.95 12.09
CA ARG A 47 3.01 -3.06 11.55
C ARG A 47 4.50 -2.80 11.66
N GLN A 48 4.98 -1.60 11.35
CA GLN A 48 6.39 -1.26 11.56
C GLN A 48 6.80 -1.38 13.04
N ARG A 49 5.88 -1.09 13.96
CA ARG A 49 6.14 -1.19 15.40
C ARG A 49 6.11 -2.62 15.92
N TYR A 50 5.24 -3.50 15.44
CA TYR A 50 5.00 -4.80 16.07
C TYR A 50 5.29 -6.02 15.19
N ASP A 51 5.28 -5.87 13.87
CA ASP A 51 5.48 -6.98 12.94
C ASP A 51 6.95 -7.04 12.46
N GLN A 52 7.61 -8.16 12.77
CA GLN A 52 9.01 -8.37 12.40
C GLN A 52 9.19 -8.45 10.88
N ALA A 53 8.26 -9.04 10.13
CA ALA A 53 8.36 -9.13 8.68
C ALA A 53 8.36 -7.74 8.01
N THR A 54 7.52 -6.83 8.52
CA THR A 54 7.49 -5.43 8.05
C THR A 54 8.78 -4.67 8.40
N ARG A 55 9.41 -4.97 9.54
CA ARG A 55 10.71 -4.39 9.91
C ARG A 55 11.82 -4.88 9.00
N ASP A 56 11.88 -6.19 8.74
CA ASP A 56 12.87 -6.78 7.84
C ASP A 56 12.74 -6.24 6.42
N TYR A 57 11.49 -6.08 5.94
CA TYR A 57 11.22 -5.41 4.68
C TYR A 57 11.72 -3.97 4.69
N THR A 58 11.43 -3.21 5.74
CA THR A 58 11.89 -1.82 5.87
C THR A 58 13.41 -1.74 5.80
N GLN A 59 14.12 -2.58 6.56
CA GLN A 59 15.57 -2.65 6.57
C GLN A 59 16.14 -3.00 5.18
N ARG A 60 15.57 -4.01 4.51
CA ARG A 60 15.98 -4.37 3.14
C ARG A 60 15.75 -3.22 2.16
N ARG A 61 14.65 -2.48 2.27
CA ARG A 61 14.41 -1.34 1.38
C ARG A 61 15.34 -0.16 1.66
N HIS A 62 15.80 0.01 2.90
CA HIS A 62 16.84 0.98 3.25
C HIS A 62 18.17 0.66 2.61
N THR A 63 18.60 -0.61 2.62
CA THR A 63 19.86 -1.01 1.95
C THR A 63 19.80 -0.83 0.43
N GLU A 64 18.60 -0.92 -0.16
CA GLU A 64 18.35 -0.57 -1.57
C GLU A 64 18.29 0.96 -1.84
N GLY A 65 18.59 1.81 -0.85
CA GLY A 65 18.68 3.27 -1.01
C GLY A 65 17.33 4.00 -1.03
N LYS A 66 16.23 3.36 -0.62
CA LYS A 66 14.93 4.05 -0.53
C LYS A 66 14.81 4.89 0.73
N THR A 67 14.13 6.03 0.59
CA THR A 67 13.76 6.88 1.72
C THR A 67 12.59 6.30 2.52
N ASP A 68 12.48 6.65 3.81
CA ASP A 68 11.33 6.26 4.65
C ASP A 68 9.97 6.57 4.04
N ARG A 69 9.88 7.67 3.30
CA ARG A 69 8.65 8.10 2.63
C ARG A 69 8.29 7.15 1.49
N GLU A 70 9.28 6.67 0.75
CA GLU A 70 9.07 5.70 -0.34
C GLU A 70 8.77 4.30 0.19
N ILE A 71 9.44 3.90 1.27
CA ILE A 71 9.19 2.61 1.94
C ILE A 71 7.76 2.57 2.47
N ARG A 72 7.32 3.61 3.20
CA ARG A 72 5.93 3.70 3.69
C ARG A 72 4.91 3.69 2.57
N ARG A 73 5.19 4.31 1.42
CA ARG A 73 4.29 4.24 0.23
C ARG A 73 4.20 2.83 -0.33
N CYS A 74 5.32 2.11 -0.41
CA CYS A 74 5.32 0.71 -0.82
C CYS A 74 4.47 -0.13 0.15
N LEU A 75 4.68 0.03 1.46
CA LEU A 75 3.93 -0.69 2.49
C LEU A 75 2.43 -0.40 2.42
N LYS A 76 2.02 0.87 2.27
CA LYS A 76 0.60 1.24 2.10
C LYS A 76 -0.03 0.54 0.90
N ARG A 77 0.69 0.45 -0.23
CA ARG A 77 0.22 -0.26 -1.42
C ARG A 77 0.05 -1.76 -1.14
N TYR A 78 1.02 -2.40 -0.47
CA TYR A 78 0.92 -3.81 -0.10
C TYR A 78 -0.25 -4.06 0.84
N THR A 79 -0.42 -3.23 1.88
CA THR A 79 -1.55 -3.32 2.81
C THR A 79 -2.89 -3.13 2.09
N ALA A 80 -3.00 -2.18 1.17
CA ALA A 80 -4.23 -1.97 0.40
C ALA A 80 -4.60 -3.22 -0.42
N ARG A 81 -3.63 -3.84 -1.10
CA ARG A 81 -3.83 -5.08 -1.86
C ARG A 81 -4.22 -6.26 -0.97
N GLN A 82 -3.55 -6.40 0.17
CA GLN A 82 -3.87 -7.45 1.14
C GLN A 82 -5.29 -7.30 1.69
N LEU A 83 -5.70 -6.08 2.05
CA LEU A 83 -7.04 -5.81 2.54
C LEU A 83 -8.09 -6.12 1.48
N PHE A 84 -7.85 -5.76 0.21
CA PHE A 84 -8.77 -6.11 -0.87
C PHE A 84 -8.98 -7.63 -0.97
N ARG A 85 -7.90 -8.42 -0.97
CA ARG A 85 -8.01 -9.90 -0.97
C ARG A 85 -8.74 -10.45 0.24
N GLN A 86 -8.49 -9.88 1.42
CA GLN A 86 -9.19 -10.30 2.64
C GLN A 86 -10.68 -10.00 2.57
N LEU A 87 -11.05 -8.82 2.06
CA LEU A 87 -12.45 -8.45 1.88
C LEU A 87 -13.15 -9.36 0.87
N GLU A 88 -12.52 -9.65 -0.28
CA GLU A 88 -13.08 -10.59 -1.26
C GLU A 88 -13.24 -12.00 -0.69
N ALA A 89 -12.21 -12.51 0.02
CA ALA A 89 -12.29 -13.81 0.67
C ALA A 89 -13.39 -13.88 1.76
N SER A 90 -13.55 -12.80 2.54
CA SER A 90 -14.62 -12.71 3.54
C SER A 90 -16.01 -12.60 2.90
N THR A 91 -16.14 -11.96 1.73
CA THR A 91 -17.42 -11.91 1.00
C THR A 91 -17.79 -13.29 0.47
N GLN A 92 -16.84 -14.07 -0.05
CA GLN A 92 -17.11 -15.43 -0.53
C GLN A 92 -17.62 -16.38 0.58
N GLY A 93 -17.17 -16.20 1.83
CA GLY A 93 -17.65 -16.99 2.97
C GLY A 93 -19.04 -16.59 3.51
N LEU A 94 -19.63 -15.49 3.03
CA LEU A 94 -21.00 -15.09 3.36
C LEU A 94 -22.03 -15.59 2.34
N ASP A 95 -21.56 -16.11 1.20
CA ASP A 95 -22.38 -16.71 0.14
C ASP A 95 -22.45 -18.25 0.24
N GLU A 96 -21.85 -18.86 1.27
CA GLU A 96 -22.09 -20.27 1.63
C GLU A 96 -23.34 -20.39 2.53
N PRO A 97 -24.32 -21.25 2.18
CA PRO A 97 -25.58 -21.40 2.93
C PRO A 97 -25.42 -22.09 4.29
#